data_AF-A0ABD7ST18-F1
#
_entry.id   AF-A0ABD7ST18-F1
#
_cell.length_a   1.000
_cell.length_b   1.000
_cell.length_c   1.000
_cell.angle_alpha   90.00
_cell.angle_beta   90.00
_cell.angle_gamma   90.00
#
_symmetry.space_group_name_H-M   'P 1'
#
loop_
_entity.id
_entity.type
_entity.pdbx_description
1 polymer ?
#
loop_
_entity_poly.entity_id
_entity_poly.type
_entity_poly.pdbx_seq_one_letter_code
_entity_poly.pdbx_strand_id
1 'polypeptide(L)' 'MKSKNTVSIHFELDTNTNSKLTASAKKNGRSKRKEASISLKLFFDLSDEQRKKLLSQELK' A
#
# COMPACT_ATOMS: atom_id res chain seq x y z
N MET A 1 -9.65 -18.08 21.97
CA MET A 1 -9.13 -16.86 21.30
C MET A 1 -9.40 -16.98 19.81
N LYS A 2 -10.08 -16.01 19.17
CA LYS A 2 -10.15 -15.99 17.70
C LYS A 2 -8.73 -15.70 17.18
N SER A 3 -8.12 -16.64 16.47
CA SER A 3 -6.82 -16.42 15.84
C SER A 3 -6.96 -15.25 14.86
N LYS A 4 -6.25 -14.16 15.13
CA LYS A 4 -6.11 -13.08 14.15
C LYS A 4 -5.25 -13.65 13.02
N ASN A 5 -5.87 -14.01 11.90
CA ASN A 5 -5.16 -14.40 10.67
C ASN A 5 -4.58 -13.15 9.99
N THR A 6 -3.72 -12.42 10.69
CA THR A 6 -3.06 -11.21 10.19
C THR A 6 -1.56 -11.33 10.40
N VAL A 7 -0.80 -11.27 9.31
CA VAL A 7 0.66 -11.15 9.34
C VAL A 7 1.03 -9.67 9.26
N SER A 8 2.06 -9.26 10.01
CA SER A 8 2.59 -7.88 9.96
C SER A 8 3.91 -7.89 9.23
N ILE A 9 4.08 -6.95 8.30
CA ILE A 9 5.35 -6.69 7.63
C ILE A 9 5.83 -5.29 8.03
N HIS A 10 7.12 -5.16 8.32
CA HIS A 10 7.79 -3.86 8.45
C HIS A 10 8.51 -3.58 7.13
N PHE A 11 8.36 -2.36 6.63
CA PHE A 11 9.06 -1.89 5.44
C PHE A 11 9.39 -0.41 5.61
N GLU A 12 10.47 0.00 4.97
CA GLU A 12 10.88 1.39 4.90
C GLU A 12 10.33 2.03 3.62
N LEU A 13 10.10 3.33 3.68
CA LEU A 13 9.63 4.14 2.55
C LEU A 13 10.55 5.33 2.40
N ASP A 14 10.79 5.74 1.16
CA ASP A 14 11.40 7.03 0.91
C ASP A 14 10.49 8.18 1.41
N THR A 15 11.10 9.33 1.66
CA THR A 15 10.41 10.49 2.24
C THR A 15 9.21 10.97 1.41
N ASN A 16 9.29 10.88 0.08
CA ASN A 16 8.23 11.33 -0.82
C ASN A 16 7.03 10.38 -0.75
N THR A 17 7.25 9.07 -0.86
CA THR A 17 6.20 8.07 -0.72
C THR A 17 5.55 8.12 0.66
N ASN A 18 6.36 8.30 1.71
CA ASN A 18 5.88 8.48 3.07
C ASN A 18 4.95 9.70 3.23
N SER A 19 5.29 10.82 2.57
CA SER A 19 4.50 12.05 2.57
C SER A 19 3.18 11.88 1.81
N LYS A 20 3.22 11.29 0.61
CA LYS A 20 2.04 10.98 -0.21
C LYS A 20 1.07 10.06 0.52
N LEU A 21 1.59 9.01 1.15
CA LEU A 21 0.79 8.08 1.96
C LEU A 21 0.12 8.78 3.15
N THR A 22 0.85 9.68 3.83
CA THR A 22 0.29 10.48 4.94
C THR A 22 -0.84 11.39 4.48
N ALA A 23 -0.65 12.09 3.35
CA ALA A 23 -1.67 12.94 2.77
C ALA A 23 -2.92 12.15 2.35
N SER A 24 -2.74 10.98 1.72
CA SER A 24 -3.84 10.09 1.33
C SER A 24 -4.62 9.60 2.56
N ALA A 25 -3.90 9.15 3.60
CA ALA A 25 -4.52 8.70 4.85
C ALA A 25 -5.36 9.82 5.50
N LYS A 26 -4.83 11.05 5.56
CA LYS A 26 -5.56 12.22 6.09
C LYS A 26 -6.80 12.54 5.25
N LYS A 27 -6.66 12.57 3.92
CA LYS A 27 -7.77 12.83 2.99
C LYS A 27 -8.91 11.83 3.17
N ASN A 28 -8.57 10.56 3.42
CA ASN A 28 -9.53 9.47 3.53
C ASN A 28 -9.99 9.19 4.98
N GLY A 29 -9.57 10.00 5.96
CA GLY A 29 -9.94 9.82 7.37
C GLY A 29 -9.46 8.49 7.98
N ARG A 30 -8.29 8.00 7.54
CA ARG A 30 -7.73 6.70 7.94
C ARG A 30 -6.39 6.85 8.65
N SER A 31 -6.02 5.84 9.44
CA SER A 31 -4.65 5.72 9.91
C SER A 31 -3.72 5.36 8.74
N LYS A 32 -2.47 5.80 8.82
CA LYS A 32 -1.46 5.53 7.78
C LYS A 32 -1.26 4.04 7.51
N ARG A 33 -1.27 3.22 8.57
CA ARG A 33 -1.18 1.75 8.47
C ARG A 33 -2.38 1.16 7.70
N LYS A 34 -3.59 1.66 7.97
CA LYS A 34 -4.80 1.20 7.28
C LYS A 34 -4.80 1.60 5.82
N GLU A 35 -4.35 2.81 5.52
CA GLU A 35 -4.21 3.28 4.14
C GLU A 35 -3.19 2.42 3.37
N ALA A 36 -2.01 2.17 3.93
CA ALA A 36 -1.00 1.31 3.32
C ALA A 36 -1.52 -0.11 3.05
N SER A 37 -2.24 -0.69 4.03
CA SER A 37 -2.85 -2.01 3.88
C SER A 37 -3.88 -2.05 2.74
N ILE A 38 -4.70 -1.00 2.59
CA ILE A 38 -5.67 -0.91 1.51
C ILE A 38 -4.96 -0.73 0.17
N SER A 39 -3.96 0.14 0.08
CA SER A 39 -3.18 0.34 -1.15
C SER A 39 -2.52 -0.95 -1.62
N LEU A 40 -1.90 -1.71 -0.70
CA LEU A 40 -1.31 -3.02 -0.99
C LEU A 40 -2.37 -4.02 -1.46
N LYS A 41 -3.50 -4.10 -0.76
CA LYS A 41 -4.60 -4.99 -1.16
C LYS A 41 -5.08 -4.67 -2.58
N LEU A 42 -5.36 -3.39 -2.85
CA LEU A 42 -5.84 -2.94 -4.17
C LEU A 42 -4.82 -3.26 -5.26
N PHE A 43 -3.52 -3.11 -5.01
CA PHE A 43 -2.49 -3.49 -5.96
C PHE A 43 -2.52 -5.00 -6.29
N PHE A 44 -2.75 -5.86 -5.29
CA PHE A 44 -2.84 -7.30 -5.50
C PHE A 44 -4.21 -7.78 -6.03
N ASP A 45 -5.25 -6.96 -5.92
CA ASP A 45 -6.56 -7.23 -6.55
C ASP A 45 -6.55 -6.92 -8.07
N LEU A 46 -5.56 -6.18 -8.59
CA LEU A 46 -5.37 -5.95 -10.03
C LEU A 46 -4.95 -7.23 -10.77
N SER A 47 -5.19 -7.30 -12.08
CA SER A 47 -4.65 -8.39 -12.92
C SER A 47 -3.12 -8.31 -13.05
N ASP A 48 -2.48 -9.43 -13.37
CA ASP A 48 -1.03 -9.48 -13.61
C ASP A 48 -0.58 -8.49 -14.69
N GLU A 49 -1.37 -8.32 -15.73
CA GLU A 49 -1.10 -7.39 -16.84
C GLU A 49 -1.15 -5.94 -16.37
N GLN A 50 -2.16 -5.58 -15.56
CA GLN A 50 -2.28 -4.25 -14.97
C GLN A 50 -1.13 -3.95 -14.02
N ARG A 51 -0.74 -4.92 -13.18
CA ARG A 51 0.42 -4.78 -12.29
C ARG A 51 1.73 -4.62 -13.06
N LYS A 52 1.98 -5.45 -14.07
CA LYS A 52 3.18 -5.36 -14.92
C LYS A 52 3.30 -4.01 -15.58
N LYS A 53 2.19 -3.46 -16.09
CA LYS A 53 2.16 -2.12 -16.69
C LYS A 53 2.58 -1.04 -15.70
N LEU A 54 2.04 -1.06 -14.47
CA LEU A 54 2.39 -0.10 -13.42
C LEU A 54 3.86 -0.21 -13.01
N LEU A 55 4.37 -1.42 -12.79
CA LEU A 55 5.76 -1.64 -12.37
C LEU A 55 6.78 -1.30 -13.47
N SER A 56 6.43 -1.51 -14.74
CA SER A 56 7.30 -1.20 -15.86
C SER A 56 7.60 0.30 -16.03
N GLN A 57 6.80 1.16 -15.40
CA GLN A 57 7.00 2.61 -15.39
C GLN A 57 7.95 3.08 -14.28
N GLU A 58 8.11 2.29 -13.22
CA GLU A 58 8.91 2.63 -12.03
C GLU A 58 10.28 1.93 -12.01
N LEU A 59 10.48 0.86 -12.78
CA LEU A 59 11.73 0.09 -12.85
C LEU A 59 12.65 0.46 -14.03
N LYS A 60 12.53 1.69 -14.56
CA LYS A 60 13.47 2.24 -15.54
C LYS A 60 14.46 3.17 -14.88
#